data_AF-A0A0F7KRD8-F1
#
_entry.id   AF-A0A0F7KRD8-F1
#
_cell.length_a   1.000
_cell.length_b   1.000
_cell.length_c   1.000
_cell.angle_alpha   90.00
_cell.angle_beta   90.00
_cell.angle_gamma   90.00
#
_symmetry.space_group_name_H-M   'P 1'
#
loop_
_entity.id
_entity.type
_entity.pdbx_description
1 polymer ?
#
loop_
_entity_poly.entity_id
_entity_poly.type
_entity_poly.pdbx_seq_one_letter_code
_entity_poly.pdbx_strand_id
1 'polypeptide(L)' 'MNPSVPDSLDGRYFGPLEAATMLGRATPMLTRDTADGPLVWRGIVP' A
#
# COMPACT_ATOMS: atom_id res chain seq x y z
N MET A 1 -6.12 -7.83 -17.31
CA MET A 1 -6.19 -6.76 -16.30
C MET A 1 -6.09 -5.42 -17.02
N ASN A 2 -6.77 -4.39 -16.51
CA ASN A 2 -6.87 -3.04 -17.09
C ASN A 2 -5.47 -2.51 -17.46
N PRO A 3 -5.16 -2.37 -18.76
CA PRO A 3 -3.85 -1.92 -19.24
C PRO A 3 -3.49 -0.51 -18.78
N SER A 4 -4.47 0.31 -18.39
CA SER A 4 -4.25 1.67 -17.87
C SER A 4 -3.70 1.70 -16.44
N VAL A 5 -3.69 0.57 -15.74
CA VAL A 5 -3.11 0.40 -14.38
C VAL A 5 -2.49 -1.01 -14.25
N PRO A 6 -1.38 -1.26 -14.95
CA PRO A 6 -0.82 -2.60 -15.10
C PRO A 6 -0.20 -3.15 -13.81
N ASP A 7 0.08 -2.28 -12.84
CA ASP A 7 0.79 -2.55 -11.59
C ASP A 7 -0.14 -2.70 -10.38
N SER A 8 -1.46 -2.83 -10.60
CA SER A 8 -2.44 -2.83 -9.53
C SER A 8 -3.40 -4.03 -9.56
N LEU A 9 -3.61 -4.63 -8.39
CA LEU A 9 -4.57 -5.70 -8.10
C LEU A 9 -5.48 -5.25 -6.95
N ASP A 10 -6.49 -4.46 -7.26
CA ASP A 10 -7.34 -3.81 -6.25
C ASP A 10 -8.85 -4.00 -6.50
N GLY A 11 -9.66 -3.34 -5.67
CA GLY A 11 -11.11 -3.43 -5.68
C GLY A 11 -11.78 -3.02 -7.00
N ARG A 12 -11.09 -2.40 -7.96
CA ARG A 12 -11.63 -2.18 -9.32
C ARG A 12 -11.93 -3.48 -10.05
N TYR A 13 -11.26 -4.58 -9.66
CA TYR A 13 -11.52 -5.91 -10.20
C TYR A 13 -12.36 -6.78 -9.27
N PHE A 14 -12.19 -6.64 -7.95
CA PHE A 14 -12.77 -7.55 -6.95
C PHE A 14 -13.97 -6.98 -6.19
N GLY A 15 -14.30 -5.70 -6.38
CA GLY A 15 -15.28 -4.99 -5.57
C GLY A 15 -14.74 -4.59 -4.18
N PRO A 16 -15.59 -4.02 -3.33
CA PRO A 16 -15.24 -3.65 -1.96
C PRO A 16 -14.86 -4.88 -1.11
N LEU A 17 -13.89 -4.71 -0.20
CA LEU A 17 -13.54 -5.71 0.80
C LEU A 17 -14.37 -5.50 2.07
N GLU A 18 -14.83 -6.59 2.67
CA GLU A 18 -15.53 -6.56 3.96
C GLU A 18 -14.63 -6.05 5.08
N ALA A 19 -15.18 -5.27 6.01
CA ALA A 19 -14.37 -4.66 7.07
C ALA A 19 -13.66 -5.68 7.96
N ALA A 20 -14.27 -6.85 8.16
CA ALA A 20 -13.67 -7.97 8.90
C ALA A 20 -12.39 -8.52 8.25
N THR A 21 -12.15 -8.24 6.95
CA THR A 21 -10.92 -8.66 6.25
C THR A 21 -9.78 -7.66 6.39
N MET A 22 -10.04 -6.45 6.90
CA MET A 22 -9.01 -5.43 7.07
C MET A 22 -8.20 -5.69 8.34
N LEU A 23 -6.87 -5.72 8.20
CA LEU A 23 -5.95 -5.89 9.32
C LEU A 23 -5.65 -4.58 10.07
N GLY A 24 -5.76 -3.43 9.39
CA GLY A 24 -5.49 -2.12 9.98
C GLY A 24 -4.80 -1.16 9.01
N ARG A 25 -4.26 -0.07 9.55
CA ARG A 25 -3.53 0.96 8.79
C ARG A 25 -2.03 0.82 9.03
N ALA A 26 -1.25 0.81 7.95
CA ALA A 26 0.21 0.80 8.04
C ALA A 26 0.73 2.20 8.43
N THR A 27 0.94 2.45 9.73
CA THR A 27 1.49 3.72 10.23
C THR A 27 2.28 3.50 11.53
N PRO A 28 3.56 3.90 11.60
CA PRO A 28 4.40 4.45 10.52
C PRO A 28 4.93 3.35 9.57
N MET A 29 5.50 3.75 8.42
CA MET A 29 6.13 2.83 7.46
C MET A 29 7.63 3.11 7.34
N LEU A 30 8.46 2.07 7.41
CA LEU A 30 9.90 2.15 7.14
C LEU A 30 10.16 1.74 5.69
N THR A 31 10.47 2.69 4.82
CA THR A 31 10.64 2.44 3.38
C THR A 31 11.95 3.02 2.84
N ARG A 32 12.32 2.67 1.61
CA ARG A 32 13.46 3.22 0.86
C ARG A 32 13.04 3.44 -0.60
N ASP A 33 13.69 4.38 -1.27
CA ASP A 33 13.35 4.73 -2.66
C ASP A 33 14.10 3.87 -3.69
N THR A 34 15.24 3.29 -3.29
CA THR A 34 16.04 2.36 -4.10
C THR A 34 16.44 1.14 -3.27
N ALA A 35 16.72 0.00 -3.90
CA ALA A 35 17.08 -1.24 -3.20
C ALA A 35 18.25 -1.05 -2.21
N ASP A 36 19.27 -0.29 -2.59
CA ASP A 36 20.47 -0.04 -1.78
C ASP A 36 20.42 1.28 -0.99
N GLY A 37 19.31 2.03 -1.08
CA GLY A 37 19.13 3.29 -0.37
C GLY A 37 18.89 3.12 1.13
N PRO A 38 19.11 4.18 1.94
CA PRO A 38 18.83 4.15 3.36
C PRO A 38 17.32 4.02 3.63
N LEU A 39 16.97 3.32 4.71
CA LEU A 39 15.60 3.23 5.20
C LEU A 39 15.19 4.53 5.91
N VAL A 40 13.99 5.01 5.65
CA VAL A 40 13.41 6.24 6.19
C VAL A 40 12.00 5.95 6.73
N TRP A 41 11.73 6.40 7.95
CA TRP A 41 10.37 6.37 8.51
C TRP A 41 9.49 7.43 7.85
N ARG A 42 8.31 7.04 7.36
CA ARG A 42 7.29 7.91 6.76
C ARG A 42 5.96 7.76 7.48
N GLY A 43 5.18 8.84 7.49
CA GLY A 43 3.79 8.83 7.98
C GLY A 43 3.62 9.00 9.50
N ILE A 44 4.63 9.48 10.21
CA ILE A 44 4.43 9.94 11.59
C ILE A 44 3.69 11.27 11.52
N VAL A 45 2.38 11.24 11.73
CA VAL A 45 1.59 12.42 12.09
C VAL A 45 1.10 12.18 13.53
N PRO A 46 1.19 13.17 14.44
CA PRO A 46 0.59 13.08 15.77
C PRO A 46 -0.90 12.75 15.73
#